data_AF-A0A2T7Q3P6-F1
#
_entry.id   AF-A0A2T7Q3P6-F1
#
_cell.length_a   1.000
_cell.length_b   1.000
_cell.length_c   1.000
_cell.angle_alpha   90.00
_cell.angle_beta   90.00
_cell.angle_gamma   90.00
#
_symmetry.space_group_name_H-M   'P 1'
#
loop_
_entity.id
_entity.type
_entity.pdbx_description
1 polymer ?
#
loop_
_entity_poly.entity_id
_entity_poly.type
_entity_poly.pdbx_seq_one_letter_code
_entity_poly.pdbx_strand_id
1 'polypeptide(L)'
;MLDLERLPVFTCLYIHSINQNSLNENLMTVNKLLYVFVLMCSNTFAQTKAFKSIRDFNVTPSNTAAVNKINLQKAIDWASRKGAALFVEPGEEPYAVDGGIILKPNVSLIGANGPVPGGTSHPSKKQPVGSVFKITDKTNSFITVESATQIKGIQFWYPDQTLTDAKVIIPYPATIQNAKNKLVEGVYLSCLTFYGEYLAMDFTASLRHPVALVISEHCYGYPLSGEFIRISHCYDIPRILHCHVNPALQRLFKGDYSPAVIDAVVAQKTYAYAIDYTDNAQLMDLFTFGTYGGIMLGGDTYGQLTNFNFDCVATGIYKKGSQAVNRNWQISQGSIISNTGEKVNDLHPVIIEGEGHTSLSNVEIFSGPNLALTTVPEHQSWDYLLVRGNKKLTVTLTGCRMVKYMADNPISVENKAAVIQVIGCVDKNQAPLNCIINEQP
;
A
#
# COMPACT_ATOMS: atom_id res chain seq x y z
N MET A 1 20.71 -38.75 6.36
CA MET A 1 21.54 -39.94 6.07
C MET A 1 20.57 -41.00 5.60
N LEU A 2 20.66 -41.42 4.33
CA LEU A 2 19.82 -42.40 3.60
C LEU A 2 18.36 -41.93 3.37
N ASP A 3 17.71 -42.13 2.23
CA ASP A 3 18.13 -42.58 0.89
C ASP A 3 16.99 -42.19 -0.07
N LEU A 4 17.34 -41.55 -1.18
CA LEU A 4 16.49 -41.32 -2.35
C LEU A 4 16.94 -42.35 -3.38
N GLU A 5 16.02 -43.21 -3.82
CA GLU A 5 15.80 -43.58 -5.23
C GLU A 5 14.97 -44.85 -5.38
N ARG A 6 13.81 -44.70 -6.04
CA ARG A 6 13.14 -45.77 -6.80
C ARG A 6 12.51 -45.11 -8.01
N LEU A 7 12.90 -45.54 -9.20
CA LEU A 7 12.04 -45.90 -10.34
C LEU A 7 12.92 -46.62 -11.39
N PRO A 8 12.33 -47.46 -12.27
CA PRO A 8 13.01 -48.65 -12.76
C PRO A 8 13.10 -48.74 -14.29
N VAL A 9 13.72 -49.85 -14.68
CA VAL A 9 13.54 -50.67 -15.89
C VAL A 9 14.37 -50.41 -17.17
N PHE A 10 14.93 -51.55 -17.61
CA PHE A 10 15.02 -52.08 -18.98
C PHE A 10 16.38 -52.02 -19.74
N THR A 11 17.04 -53.19 -19.70
CA THR A 11 17.38 -54.09 -20.84
C THR A 11 18.86 -54.40 -21.06
N CYS A 12 19.12 -55.70 -20.90
CA CYS A 12 20.15 -56.57 -21.47
C CYS A 12 20.94 -56.01 -22.68
N LEU A 13 22.27 -56.09 -22.60
CA LEU A 13 23.12 -56.31 -23.77
C LEU A 13 24.33 -57.18 -23.41
N TYR A 14 24.41 -58.28 -24.13
CA TYR A 14 25.40 -59.35 -24.09
C TYR A 14 26.80 -58.81 -24.42
N ILE A 15 27.79 -59.18 -23.62
CA ILE A 15 29.20 -58.93 -23.91
C ILE A 15 29.69 -59.98 -24.91
N HIS A 16 30.23 -59.54 -26.04
CA HIS A 16 31.15 -60.33 -26.84
C HIS A 16 32.45 -59.55 -27.03
N SER A 17 33.52 -60.14 -26.52
CA SER A 17 34.93 -59.98 -26.87
C SER A 17 35.26 -58.89 -27.90
N ILE A 18 35.77 -57.74 -27.44
CA ILE A 18 36.50 -56.78 -28.29
C ILE A 18 37.91 -56.60 -27.74
N ASN A 19 38.85 -56.66 -28.68
CA ASN A 19 40.30 -56.63 -28.59
C ASN A 19 40.83 -55.43 -27.76
N GLN A 20 41.63 -55.69 -26.72
CA GLN A 20 42.06 -54.69 -25.73
C GLN A 20 43.03 -53.61 -26.25
N ASN A 21 43.57 -53.73 -27.45
CA ASN A 21 44.58 -52.79 -27.96
C ASN A 21 44.03 -51.58 -28.73
N SER A 22 42.73 -51.52 -29.07
CA SER A 22 42.10 -50.35 -29.72
C SER A 22 41.29 -49.45 -28.76
N LEU A 23 41.25 -49.80 -27.47
CA LEU A 23 40.47 -49.10 -26.45
C LEU A 23 41.20 -47.87 -25.89
N ASN A 24 42.54 -47.84 -25.88
CA ASN A 24 43.30 -46.74 -25.26
C ASN A 24 43.35 -45.46 -26.10
N GLU A 25 43.37 -45.54 -27.44
CA GLU A 25 43.33 -44.33 -28.29
C GLU A 25 41.91 -43.74 -28.39
N ASN A 26 40.88 -44.60 -28.37
CA ASN A 26 39.49 -44.15 -28.35
C ASN A 26 39.08 -43.55 -27.00
N LEU A 27 39.57 -44.08 -25.87
CA LEU A 27 39.29 -43.50 -24.55
C LEU A 27 39.88 -42.08 -24.39
N MET A 28 41.08 -41.83 -24.90
CA MET A 28 41.66 -40.47 -24.86
C MET A 28 40.89 -39.50 -25.76
N THR A 29 40.37 -39.96 -26.88
CA THR A 29 39.60 -39.13 -27.82
C THR A 29 38.21 -38.82 -27.26
N VAL A 30 37.55 -39.79 -26.64
CA VAL A 30 36.25 -39.61 -25.95
C VAL A 30 36.40 -38.73 -24.70
N ASN A 31 37.48 -38.88 -23.91
CA ASN A 31 37.73 -38.00 -22.76
C ASN A 31 38.07 -36.56 -23.15
N LYS A 32 38.78 -36.34 -24.27
CA LYS A 32 39.01 -34.99 -24.83
C LYS A 32 37.71 -34.38 -25.36
N LEU A 33 36.86 -35.15 -26.04
CA LEU A 33 35.54 -34.70 -26.49
C LEU A 33 34.61 -34.38 -25.32
N LEU A 34 34.62 -35.18 -24.25
CA LEU A 34 33.83 -34.92 -23.04
C LEU A 34 34.32 -33.66 -22.31
N TYR A 35 35.64 -33.44 -22.21
CA TYR A 35 36.21 -32.21 -21.64
C TYR A 35 35.88 -30.97 -22.47
N VAL A 36 35.92 -31.07 -23.81
CA VAL A 36 35.50 -29.98 -24.71
C VAL A 36 33.99 -29.73 -24.60
N PHE A 37 33.17 -30.78 -24.44
CA PHE A 37 31.72 -30.64 -24.24
C PHE A 37 31.39 -30.00 -22.88
N VAL A 38 32.09 -30.36 -21.80
CA VAL A 38 31.95 -29.73 -20.48
C VAL A 38 32.45 -28.28 -20.48
N LEU A 39 33.52 -27.96 -21.22
CA LEU A 39 34.02 -26.59 -21.42
C LEU A 39 33.12 -25.74 -22.33
N MET A 40 32.40 -26.36 -23.27
CA MET A 40 31.39 -25.67 -24.10
C MET A 40 30.06 -25.48 -23.35
N CYS A 41 29.67 -26.41 -22.48
CA CYS A 41 28.46 -26.28 -21.65
C CYS A 41 28.64 -25.31 -20.46
N SER A 42 29.88 -24.98 -20.07
CA SER A 42 30.14 -24.04 -18.97
C SER A 42 30.23 -22.56 -19.39
N ASN A 43 30.08 -22.24 -20.68
CA ASN A 43 30.24 -20.88 -21.20
C ASN A 43 28.95 -20.19 -21.70
N THR A 44 27.75 -20.75 -21.48
CA THR A 44 26.50 -20.09 -21.90
C THR A 44 25.38 -20.13 -20.86
N PHE A 45 25.71 -19.96 -19.58
CA PHE A 45 24.82 -19.25 -18.66
C PHE A 45 25.29 -17.80 -18.54
N ALA A 46 25.34 -17.10 -19.69
CA ALA A 46 25.22 -15.65 -19.65
C ALA A 46 23.80 -15.39 -19.13
N GLN A 47 23.67 -15.24 -17.82
CA GLN A 47 22.45 -14.79 -17.17
C GLN A 47 22.12 -13.45 -17.82
N THR A 48 21.22 -13.44 -18.79
CA THR A 48 20.72 -12.20 -19.37
C THR A 48 20.23 -11.40 -18.19
N LYS A 49 20.90 -10.28 -17.86
CA LYS A 49 20.42 -9.38 -16.82
C LYS A 49 19.00 -9.01 -17.24
N ALA A 50 18.00 -9.50 -16.49
CA ALA A 50 16.59 -9.35 -16.85
C ALA A 50 16.20 -7.87 -17.01
N PHE A 51 16.98 -6.97 -16.40
CA PHE A 51 16.74 -5.54 -16.31
C PHE A 51 17.99 -4.74 -16.68
N LYS A 52 17.78 -3.54 -17.27
CA LYS A 52 18.86 -2.59 -17.57
C LYS A 52 19.13 -1.72 -16.34
N SER A 53 20.38 -1.56 -15.92
CA SER A 53 20.70 -0.73 -14.75
C SER A 53 20.48 0.76 -15.05
N ILE A 54 19.95 1.51 -14.07
CA ILE A 54 19.93 2.98 -14.14
C ILE A 54 21.35 3.59 -14.14
N ARG A 55 22.34 2.88 -13.60
CA ARG A 55 23.74 3.32 -13.59
C ARG A 55 24.35 3.34 -14.98
N ASP A 56 23.86 2.51 -15.89
CA ASP A 56 24.25 2.54 -17.31
C ASP A 56 23.84 3.84 -18.01
N PHE A 57 22.93 4.61 -17.41
CA PHE A 57 22.51 5.95 -17.85
C PHE A 57 23.13 7.05 -16.99
N ASN A 58 24.15 6.73 -16.18
CA ASN A 58 24.83 7.63 -15.26
C ASN A 58 23.91 8.19 -14.16
N VAL A 59 22.94 7.40 -13.69
CA VAL A 59 22.25 7.71 -12.42
C VAL A 59 23.10 7.14 -11.29
N THR A 60 23.75 8.00 -10.51
CA THR A 60 24.71 7.58 -9.47
C THR A 60 24.47 8.34 -8.16
N PRO A 61 24.82 7.76 -6.99
CA PRO A 61 24.65 8.46 -5.71
C PRO A 61 25.49 9.73 -5.55
N SER A 62 26.59 9.86 -6.30
CA SER A 62 27.50 11.02 -6.24
C SER A 62 27.02 12.22 -7.05
N ASN A 63 26.05 12.04 -7.95
CA ASN A 63 25.49 13.12 -8.74
C ASN A 63 24.60 14.03 -7.91
N THR A 64 24.44 15.28 -8.36
CA THR A 64 23.40 16.16 -7.83
C THR A 64 22.01 15.65 -8.21
N ALA A 65 21.00 16.07 -7.44
CA ALA A 65 19.60 15.71 -7.67
C ALA A 65 19.12 16.09 -9.08
N ALA A 66 19.48 17.29 -9.56
CA ALA A 66 19.17 17.77 -10.91
C ALA A 66 19.80 16.93 -12.02
N VAL A 67 21.06 16.52 -11.85
CA VAL A 67 21.77 15.68 -12.82
C VAL A 67 21.14 14.29 -12.89
N ASN A 68 20.86 13.68 -11.73
CA ASN A 68 20.20 12.38 -11.70
C ASN A 68 18.78 12.43 -12.26
N LYS A 69 18.04 13.53 -12.08
CA LYS A 69 16.73 13.72 -12.71
C LYS A 69 16.82 13.60 -14.24
N ILE A 70 17.75 14.34 -14.84
CA ILE A 70 17.99 14.30 -16.29
C ILE A 70 18.38 12.89 -16.75
N ASN A 71 19.28 12.25 -16.02
CA ASN A 71 19.81 10.93 -16.38
C ASN A 71 18.76 9.81 -16.21
N LEU A 72 17.95 9.86 -15.15
CA LEU A 72 16.86 8.94 -14.93
C LEU A 72 15.79 9.10 -16.02
N GLN A 73 15.46 10.34 -16.41
CA GLN A 73 14.53 10.57 -17.52
C GLN A 73 15.08 9.99 -18.83
N LYS A 74 16.38 10.10 -19.13
CA LYS A 74 17.00 9.45 -20.30
C LYS A 74 16.87 7.92 -20.26
N ALA A 75 17.03 7.32 -19.08
CA ALA A 75 16.84 5.88 -18.90
C ALA A 75 15.40 5.47 -19.22
N ILE A 76 14.42 6.23 -18.69
CA ILE A 76 12.99 6.00 -18.93
C ILE A 76 12.63 6.19 -20.42
N ASP A 77 13.19 7.21 -21.07
CA ASP A 77 12.99 7.47 -22.50
C ASP A 77 13.55 6.33 -23.36
N TRP A 78 14.67 5.73 -22.95
CA TRP A 78 15.17 4.51 -23.59
C TRP A 78 14.25 3.31 -23.37
N ALA A 79 13.78 3.11 -22.13
CA ALA A 79 12.98 1.95 -21.74
C ALA A 79 11.58 1.95 -22.37
N SER A 80 10.95 3.13 -22.45
CA SER A 80 9.57 3.29 -22.97
C SER A 80 9.41 2.82 -24.41
N ARG A 81 10.45 2.99 -25.24
CA ARG A 81 10.48 2.51 -26.63
C ARG A 81 10.59 0.99 -26.76
N LYS A 82 10.85 0.28 -25.66
CA LYS A 82 11.17 -1.15 -25.64
C LYS A 82 10.25 -1.97 -24.74
N GLY A 83 9.40 -1.31 -23.93
CA GLY A 83 8.70 -2.00 -22.84
C GLY A 83 9.65 -2.58 -21.79
N ALA A 84 10.78 -1.91 -21.56
CA ALA A 84 11.85 -2.45 -20.72
C ALA A 84 11.70 -2.04 -19.24
N ALA A 85 12.24 -2.89 -18.37
CA ALA A 85 12.41 -2.61 -16.96
C ALA A 85 13.81 -2.04 -16.66
N LEU A 86 13.84 -1.01 -15.81
CA LEU A 86 15.05 -0.37 -15.31
C LEU A 86 15.28 -0.82 -13.86
N PHE A 87 16.48 -1.32 -13.58
CA PHE A 87 16.89 -1.74 -12.25
C PHE A 87 17.54 -0.59 -11.49
N VAL A 88 16.94 -0.22 -10.37
CA VAL A 88 17.49 0.72 -9.39
C VAL A 88 18.46 -0.06 -8.52
N GLU A 89 19.73 -0.10 -8.94
CA GLU A 89 20.75 -0.89 -8.24
C GLU A 89 20.86 -0.49 -6.77
N PRO A 90 20.88 -1.45 -5.83
CA PRO A 90 21.07 -1.14 -4.43
C PRO A 90 22.48 -0.57 -4.16
N GLY A 91 22.60 0.28 -3.15
CA GLY A 91 23.87 0.83 -2.70
C GLY A 91 23.83 1.30 -1.25
N GLU A 92 25.00 1.65 -0.72
CA GLU A 92 25.15 2.24 0.63
C GLU A 92 24.66 3.69 0.68
N GLU A 93 24.73 4.39 -0.47
CA GLU A 93 24.27 5.76 -0.63
C GLU A 93 22.98 5.82 -1.46
N PRO A 94 21.96 6.57 -1.01
CA PRO A 94 20.76 6.84 -1.79
C PRO A 94 21.06 7.64 -3.06
N TYR A 95 20.23 7.48 -4.09
CA TYR A 95 20.27 8.34 -5.27
C TYR A 95 19.51 9.63 -4.98
N ALA A 96 20.22 10.75 -4.86
CA ALA A 96 19.57 12.07 -4.81
C ALA A 96 18.92 12.37 -6.17
N VAL A 97 17.63 12.69 -6.23
CA VAL A 97 16.91 12.98 -7.49
C VAL A 97 15.86 14.06 -7.27
N ASP A 98 15.85 15.07 -8.13
CA ASP A 98 14.79 16.09 -8.13
C ASP A 98 13.47 15.51 -8.66
N GLY A 99 12.35 16.06 -8.19
CA GLY A 99 11.02 15.63 -8.64
C GLY A 99 10.70 16.07 -10.07
N GLY A 100 9.53 15.66 -10.55
CA GLY A 100 9.07 15.90 -11.92
C GLY A 100 9.58 14.88 -12.93
N ILE A 101 9.87 13.65 -12.47
CA ILE A 101 10.12 12.50 -13.35
C ILE A 101 8.80 12.06 -13.98
N ILE A 102 8.81 11.78 -15.28
CA ILE A 102 7.66 11.19 -15.97
C ILE A 102 8.00 9.73 -16.26
N LEU A 103 7.35 8.80 -15.55
CA LEU A 103 7.42 7.39 -15.85
C LEU A 103 6.53 7.10 -17.07
N LYS A 104 7.17 7.13 -18.23
CA LYS A 104 6.52 6.98 -19.55
C LYS A 104 5.91 5.58 -19.73
N PRO A 105 4.99 5.43 -20.71
CA PRO A 105 4.31 4.18 -20.91
C PRO A 105 5.25 3.00 -21.14
N ASN A 106 4.82 1.82 -20.69
CA ASN A 106 5.51 0.54 -20.81
C ASN A 106 6.79 0.40 -19.96
N VAL A 107 7.09 1.36 -19.09
CA VAL A 107 8.32 1.33 -18.27
C VAL A 107 8.05 0.76 -16.89
N SER A 108 8.94 -0.14 -16.46
CA SER A 108 9.00 -0.59 -15.06
C SER A 108 10.25 -0.07 -14.36
N LEU A 109 10.12 0.43 -13.13
CA LEU A 109 11.22 0.69 -12.22
C LEU A 109 11.26 -0.40 -11.15
N ILE A 110 12.35 -1.14 -11.07
CA ILE A 110 12.50 -2.32 -10.20
C ILE A 110 13.66 -2.10 -9.24
N GLY A 111 13.42 -2.21 -7.95
CA GLY A 111 14.43 -2.24 -6.90
C GLY A 111 14.64 -3.64 -6.32
N ALA A 112 15.55 -3.72 -5.36
CA ALA A 112 16.02 -4.99 -4.79
C ALA A 112 15.20 -5.48 -3.58
N ASN A 113 14.41 -4.60 -2.96
CA ASN A 113 13.80 -4.89 -1.67
C ASN A 113 12.34 -5.34 -1.81
N GLY A 114 11.86 -6.17 -0.88
CA GLY A 114 10.42 -6.23 -0.57
C GLY A 114 9.98 -4.95 0.17
N PRO A 115 8.76 -4.90 0.73
CA PRO A 115 8.45 -3.87 1.70
C PRO A 115 9.40 -3.96 2.89
N VAL A 116 9.91 -2.82 3.36
CA VAL A 116 10.90 -2.74 4.44
C VAL A 116 10.41 -1.81 5.55
N PRO A 117 9.28 -2.14 6.22
CA PRO A 117 8.83 -1.37 7.38
C PRO A 117 9.90 -1.37 8.48
N GLY A 118 10.09 -0.22 9.14
CA GLY A 118 11.17 0.00 10.10
C GLY A 118 12.46 0.53 9.47
N GLY A 119 12.65 0.36 8.17
CA GLY A 119 13.78 0.92 7.44
C GLY A 119 14.91 -0.07 7.18
N THR A 120 15.48 -0.05 5.98
CA THR A 120 16.87 -0.47 5.84
C THR A 120 17.78 0.52 6.58
N SER A 121 18.98 0.12 7.01
CA SER A 121 19.82 0.98 7.84
C SER A 121 21.29 0.86 7.46
N HIS A 122 21.95 1.99 7.27
CA HIS A 122 23.38 2.06 7.07
C HIS A 122 24.12 1.81 8.41
N PRO A 123 25.22 1.03 8.44
CA PRO A 123 25.90 0.66 9.70
C PRO A 123 26.36 1.84 10.57
N SER A 124 26.68 2.98 9.95
CA SER A 124 27.23 4.16 10.62
C SER A 124 26.50 5.48 10.36
N LYS A 125 25.51 5.50 9.46
CA LYS A 125 24.80 6.73 9.06
C LYS A 125 23.32 6.59 9.36
N LYS A 126 22.67 7.69 9.77
CA LYS A 126 21.22 7.73 10.00
C LYS A 126 20.46 7.84 8.68
N GLN A 127 20.61 6.84 7.81
CA GLN A 127 19.99 6.80 6.49
C GLN A 127 19.65 5.37 6.07
N PRO A 128 18.65 5.18 5.19
CA PRO A 128 18.38 3.91 4.54
C PRO A 128 19.41 3.56 3.47
N VAL A 129 19.48 2.28 3.12
CA VAL A 129 20.35 1.70 2.09
C VAL A 129 19.55 0.84 1.11
N GLY A 130 20.15 0.42 0.00
CA GLY A 130 19.49 -0.40 -1.01
C GLY A 130 18.96 0.43 -2.18
N SER A 131 17.80 0.07 -2.73
CA SER A 131 17.19 0.77 -3.86
C SER A 131 16.41 1.99 -3.38
N VAL A 132 17.14 3.07 -3.04
CA VAL A 132 16.58 4.25 -2.36
C VAL A 132 16.72 5.52 -3.20
N PHE A 133 15.62 6.25 -3.39
CA PHE A 133 15.65 7.64 -3.85
C PHE A 133 15.62 8.61 -2.66
N LYS A 134 16.56 9.56 -2.63
CA LYS A 134 16.59 10.68 -1.68
C LYS A 134 16.01 11.92 -2.35
N ILE A 135 14.94 12.46 -1.77
CA ILE A 135 14.10 13.48 -2.41
C ILE A 135 14.03 14.70 -1.48
N THR A 136 14.42 15.86 -2.00
CA THR A 136 14.34 17.14 -1.29
C THR A 136 13.54 18.21 -2.05
N ASP A 137 13.05 17.88 -3.25
CA ASP A 137 12.23 18.77 -4.08
C ASP A 137 10.88 19.04 -3.40
N LYS A 138 10.62 20.30 -3.08
CA LYS A 138 9.41 20.77 -2.40
C LYS A 138 8.34 21.26 -3.38
N THR A 139 8.61 21.26 -4.68
CA THR A 139 7.79 21.90 -5.69
C THR A 139 7.11 20.89 -6.60
N ASN A 140 7.80 19.81 -6.98
CA ASN A 140 7.27 18.82 -7.90
C ASN A 140 6.95 17.50 -7.19
N SER A 141 5.86 16.84 -7.59
CA SER A 141 5.70 15.41 -7.32
C SER A 141 6.90 14.64 -7.81
N PHE A 142 7.35 13.63 -7.07
CA PHE A 142 8.59 12.94 -7.44
C PHE A 142 8.44 12.23 -8.79
N ILE A 143 7.46 11.33 -8.90
CA ILE A 143 7.14 10.61 -10.15
C ILE A 143 5.69 10.88 -10.56
N THR A 144 5.51 11.26 -11.82
CA THR A 144 4.21 11.22 -12.52
C THR A 144 4.17 9.99 -13.42
N VAL A 145 3.20 9.10 -13.21
CA VAL A 145 3.06 7.86 -13.98
C VAL A 145 2.09 8.01 -15.14
N GLU A 146 2.42 7.36 -16.26
CA GLU A 146 1.51 7.14 -17.39
C GLU A 146 1.05 5.67 -17.44
N SER A 147 0.24 5.31 -18.45
CA SER A 147 -0.34 3.98 -18.59
C SER A 147 0.71 2.86 -18.74
N ALA A 148 0.33 1.64 -18.36
CA ALA A 148 1.17 0.44 -18.48
C ALA A 148 2.53 0.60 -17.80
N THR A 149 2.53 1.07 -16.55
CA THR A 149 3.76 1.31 -15.77
C THR A 149 3.80 0.47 -14.50
N GLN A 150 5.02 0.20 -14.05
CA GLN A 150 5.26 -0.52 -12.78
C GLN A 150 6.34 0.17 -11.96
N ILE A 151 6.14 0.23 -10.64
CA ILE A 151 7.18 0.58 -9.67
C ILE A 151 7.18 -0.52 -8.61
N LYS A 152 8.32 -1.19 -8.43
CA LYS A 152 8.43 -2.31 -7.50
C LYS A 152 9.69 -2.25 -6.65
N GLY A 153 9.56 -2.48 -5.35
CA GLY A 153 10.71 -2.79 -4.48
C GLY A 153 11.67 -1.63 -4.22
N ILE A 154 11.13 -0.41 -4.20
CA ILE A 154 11.88 0.84 -4.10
C ILE A 154 11.47 1.58 -2.82
N GLN A 155 12.47 2.21 -2.20
CA GLN A 155 12.31 3.08 -1.04
C GLN A 155 12.36 4.56 -1.47
N PHE A 156 11.49 5.39 -0.90
CA PHE A 156 11.46 6.85 -1.11
C PHE A 156 11.74 7.55 0.22
N TRP A 157 12.80 8.36 0.26
CA TRP A 157 13.23 9.01 1.49
C TRP A 157 13.29 10.53 1.36
N TYR A 158 12.54 11.21 2.23
CA TYR A 158 12.50 12.65 2.40
C TYR A 158 13.31 13.02 3.67
N PRO A 159 14.64 13.22 3.54
CA PRO A 159 15.54 13.33 4.69
C PRO A 159 15.27 14.54 5.57
N ASP A 160 14.80 15.64 4.97
CA ASP A 160 14.57 16.92 5.64
C ASP A 160 13.25 16.95 6.42
N GLN A 161 12.42 15.90 6.29
CA GLN A 161 11.18 15.83 7.05
C GLN A 161 11.46 15.65 8.55
N THR A 162 10.67 16.38 9.34
CA THR A 162 10.70 16.36 10.81
C THR A 162 10.20 15.03 11.37
N LEU A 163 10.77 14.59 12.50
CA LEU A 163 10.22 13.52 13.33
C LEU A 163 9.63 14.05 14.64
N THR A 164 10.02 15.25 15.07
CA THR A 164 9.83 15.70 16.46
C THR A 164 9.07 17.00 16.62
N ASP A 165 9.14 17.89 15.62
CA ASP A 165 8.50 19.21 15.67
C ASP A 165 7.42 19.32 14.58
N ALA A 166 6.16 19.38 15.02
CA ALA A 166 5.00 19.46 14.14
C ALA A 166 4.89 20.80 13.38
N LYS A 167 5.51 21.88 13.86
CA LYS A 167 5.37 23.22 13.24
C LYS A 167 6.17 23.36 11.96
N VAL A 168 7.13 22.46 11.74
CA VAL A 168 8.04 22.47 10.59
C VAL A 168 7.79 21.29 9.64
N ILE A 169 6.63 20.63 9.73
CA ILE A 169 6.22 19.63 8.76
C ILE A 169 6.26 20.27 7.36
N ILE A 170 7.00 19.64 6.46
CA ILE A 170 7.16 20.10 5.08
C ILE A 170 6.03 19.49 4.24
N PRO A 171 5.17 20.29 3.60
CA PRO A 171 4.08 19.81 2.75
C PRO A 171 4.61 19.42 1.37
N TYR A 172 5.40 18.35 1.28
CA TYR A 172 5.88 17.83 0.01
C TYR A 172 4.70 17.47 -0.92
N PRO A 173 4.82 17.70 -2.24
CA PRO A 173 3.87 17.15 -3.20
C PRO A 173 3.83 15.62 -3.13
N ALA A 174 2.79 15.02 -3.71
CA ALA A 174 2.65 13.56 -3.76
C ALA A 174 3.91 12.89 -4.30
N THR A 175 4.37 11.81 -3.64
CA THR A 175 5.55 11.06 -4.11
C THR A 175 5.29 10.47 -5.50
N ILE A 176 4.14 9.81 -5.67
CA ILE A 176 3.69 9.24 -6.93
C ILE A 176 2.33 9.83 -7.27
N GLN A 177 2.13 10.28 -8.51
CA GLN A 177 0.82 10.71 -9.00
C GLN A 177 0.55 10.22 -10.43
N ASN A 178 -0.71 10.13 -10.83
CA ASN A 178 -1.06 9.93 -12.24
C ASN A 178 -0.83 11.21 -13.07
N ALA A 179 -0.54 11.04 -14.36
CA ALA A 179 -0.65 12.15 -15.32
C ALA A 179 -2.08 12.72 -15.32
N LYS A 180 -2.21 14.04 -15.17
CA LYS A 180 -3.51 14.71 -14.99
C LYS A 180 -4.18 15.18 -16.30
N ASN A 181 -3.47 15.07 -17.43
CA ASN A 181 -3.88 15.59 -18.73
C ASN A 181 -4.20 14.51 -19.78
N LYS A 182 -4.28 13.24 -19.36
CA LYS A 182 -4.55 12.08 -20.21
C LYS A 182 -5.14 10.94 -19.38
N LEU A 183 -5.76 9.96 -20.06
CA LEU A 183 -6.11 8.68 -19.46
C LEU A 183 -4.84 7.98 -18.96
N VAL A 184 -4.89 7.41 -17.75
CA VAL A 184 -3.82 6.57 -17.19
C VAL A 184 -4.41 5.23 -16.76
N GLU A 185 -3.94 4.15 -17.37
CA GLU A 185 -4.49 2.81 -17.16
C GLU A 185 -3.39 1.77 -16.93
N GLY A 186 -3.63 0.81 -16.05
CA GLY A 186 -2.72 -0.33 -15.85
C GLY A 186 -1.44 0.10 -15.14
N VAL A 187 -1.60 0.67 -13.94
CA VAL A 187 -0.50 1.08 -13.07
C VAL A 187 -0.36 0.07 -11.93
N TYR A 188 0.84 -0.47 -11.77
CA TYR A 188 1.13 -1.45 -10.73
C TYR A 188 2.24 -0.97 -9.78
N LEU A 189 1.88 -0.72 -8.52
CA LEU A 189 2.76 -0.26 -7.46
C LEU A 189 2.89 -1.37 -6.42
N SER A 190 4.10 -1.87 -6.18
CA SER A 190 4.29 -3.03 -5.30
C SER A 190 5.54 -2.95 -4.43
N CYS A 191 5.48 -3.40 -3.19
CA CYS A 191 6.64 -3.48 -2.29
C CYS A 191 7.34 -2.12 -2.12
N LEU A 192 6.57 -1.04 -1.95
CA LEU A 192 7.11 0.31 -1.82
C LEU A 192 7.20 0.71 -0.35
N THR A 193 8.23 1.49 0.01
CA THR A 193 8.32 2.04 1.36
C THR A 193 8.66 3.53 1.31
N PHE A 194 7.90 4.33 2.04
CA PHE A 194 8.01 5.78 2.09
C PHE A 194 8.48 6.20 3.49
N TYR A 195 9.42 7.14 3.51
CA TYR A 195 10.03 7.68 4.73
C TYR A 195 9.98 9.21 4.69
N GLY A 196 9.08 9.82 5.44
CA GLY A 196 9.00 11.29 5.59
C GLY A 196 8.19 11.99 4.50
N GLU A 197 7.45 11.23 3.70
CA GLU A 197 6.49 11.76 2.74
C GLU A 197 5.39 12.58 3.43
N TYR A 198 4.87 13.58 2.73
CA TYR A 198 3.67 14.27 3.17
C TYR A 198 2.42 13.58 2.64
N LEU A 199 2.39 13.27 1.33
CA LEU A 199 1.40 12.46 0.64
C LEU A 199 2.13 11.40 -0.21
N ALA A 200 1.77 10.12 -0.09
CA ALA A 200 2.46 9.06 -0.81
C ALA A 200 1.97 8.91 -2.26
N MET A 201 0.67 8.68 -2.45
CA MET A 201 0.11 8.34 -3.77
C MET A 201 -1.17 9.13 -4.09
N ASP A 202 -1.13 9.86 -5.21
CA ASP A 202 -2.25 10.66 -5.70
C ASP A 202 -2.73 10.22 -7.08
N PHE A 203 -3.79 9.40 -7.07
CA PHE A 203 -4.53 8.97 -8.26
C PHE A 203 -5.89 9.68 -8.35
N THR A 204 -5.99 10.91 -7.84
CA THR A 204 -7.17 11.74 -8.13
C THR A 204 -7.19 12.12 -9.60
N ALA A 205 -8.29 11.84 -10.27
CA ALA A 205 -8.46 12.08 -11.69
C ALA A 205 -9.75 12.87 -11.94
N SER A 206 -10.06 13.11 -13.22
CA SER A 206 -11.29 13.77 -13.64
C SER A 206 -12.01 12.91 -14.66
N LEU A 207 -13.31 13.13 -14.86
CA LEU A 207 -14.07 12.47 -15.92
C LEU A 207 -13.43 12.62 -17.31
N ARG A 208 -12.73 13.73 -17.58
CA ARG A 208 -12.07 13.97 -18.87
C ARG A 208 -10.79 13.14 -19.05
N HIS A 209 -10.09 12.89 -17.95
CA HIS A 209 -8.80 12.21 -17.91
C HIS A 209 -8.79 11.25 -16.74
N PRO A 210 -9.55 10.14 -16.82
CA PRO A 210 -9.73 9.25 -15.69
C PRO A 210 -8.51 8.34 -15.50
N VAL A 211 -8.52 7.59 -14.41
CA VAL A 211 -7.59 6.48 -14.19
C VAL A 211 -8.33 5.15 -14.33
N ALA A 212 -7.61 4.07 -14.60
CA ALA A 212 -8.19 2.72 -14.60
C ALA A 212 -7.16 1.64 -14.23
N LEU A 213 -7.63 0.51 -13.72
CA LEU A 213 -6.79 -0.65 -13.41
C LEU A 213 -5.55 -0.29 -12.56
N VAL A 214 -5.75 0.54 -11.52
CA VAL A 214 -4.69 0.94 -10.58
C VAL A 214 -4.59 -0.08 -9.45
N ILE A 215 -3.40 -0.62 -9.24
CA ILE A 215 -3.10 -1.58 -8.17
C ILE A 215 -1.96 -1.04 -7.31
N SER A 216 -2.20 -0.94 -6.02
CA SER A 216 -1.18 -0.68 -5.00
C SER A 216 -1.16 -1.83 -4.01
N GLU A 217 -0.04 -2.54 -3.90
CA GLU A 217 0.08 -3.65 -2.95
C GLU A 217 1.39 -3.67 -2.16
N HIS A 218 1.36 -4.11 -0.90
CA HIS A 218 2.55 -4.17 -0.06
C HIS A 218 3.27 -2.81 0.04
N CYS A 219 2.52 -1.74 0.24
CA CYS A 219 3.05 -0.38 0.34
C CYS A 219 2.98 0.14 1.78
N TYR A 220 4.07 0.74 2.25
CA TYR A 220 4.25 1.09 3.67
C TYR A 220 4.73 2.53 3.80
N GLY A 221 4.17 3.30 4.74
CA GLY A 221 4.54 4.70 4.94
C GLY A 221 3.95 5.32 6.21
N TYR A 222 4.19 6.62 6.40
CA TYR A 222 3.51 7.45 7.38
C TYR A 222 3.38 8.88 6.85
N PRO A 223 2.34 9.15 6.04
CA PRO A 223 2.17 10.44 5.39
C PRO A 223 1.81 11.50 6.41
N LEU A 224 2.61 12.57 6.48
CA LEU A 224 2.36 13.65 7.43
C LEU A 224 1.17 14.56 7.07
N SER A 225 0.54 14.37 5.91
CA SER A 225 -0.78 14.94 5.61
C SER A 225 -1.93 14.09 6.16
N GLY A 226 -1.64 12.88 6.64
CA GLY A 226 -2.63 11.86 6.98
C GLY A 226 -3.23 11.14 5.76
N GLU A 227 -2.79 11.44 4.53
CA GLU A 227 -3.27 10.81 3.30
C GLU A 227 -2.19 9.91 2.69
N PHE A 228 -2.43 8.60 2.65
CA PHE A 228 -1.50 7.64 2.05
C PHE A 228 -1.83 7.41 0.58
N ILE A 229 -3.05 6.96 0.29
CA ILE A 229 -3.50 6.70 -1.07
C ILE A 229 -4.86 7.35 -1.27
N ARG A 230 -4.93 8.25 -2.26
CA ARG A 230 -6.20 8.80 -2.74
C ARG A 230 -6.43 8.43 -4.20
N ILE A 231 -7.64 7.97 -4.50
CA ILE A 231 -8.08 7.55 -5.83
C ILE A 231 -9.42 8.22 -6.09
N SER A 232 -9.53 8.94 -7.22
CA SER A 232 -10.82 9.40 -7.70
C SER A 232 -10.97 9.31 -9.21
N HIS A 233 -12.21 9.07 -9.67
CA HIS A 233 -12.52 8.85 -11.10
C HIS A 233 -11.72 7.68 -11.68
N CYS A 234 -11.77 6.54 -10.98
CA CYS A 234 -11.14 5.30 -11.40
C CYS A 234 -12.16 4.33 -11.98
N TYR A 235 -12.08 4.09 -13.29
CA TYR A 235 -12.86 3.06 -13.97
C TYR A 235 -12.14 1.71 -13.85
N ASP A 236 -12.88 0.60 -13.88
CA ASP A 236 -12.30 -0.75 -13.81
C ASP A 236 -11.42 -1.01 -12.56
N ILE A 237 -12.10 -1.30 -11.44
CA ILE A 237 -11.60 -2.02 -10.25
C ILE A 237 -10.22 -1.55 -9.73
N PRO A 238 -10.14 -0.42 -9.00
CA PRO A 238 -8.93 -0.11 -8.23
C PRO A 238 -8.73 -1.15 -7.11
N ARG A 239 -7.46 -1.47 -6.84
CA ARG A 239 -7.08 -2.41 -5.77
C ARG A 239 -6.05 -1.79 -4.84
N ILE A 240 -6.32 -1.85 -3.54
CA ILE A 240 -5.34 -1.50 -2.50
C ILE A 240 -5.23 -2.69 -1.55
N LEU A 241 -4.06 -3.32 -1.53
CA LEU A 241 -3.87 -4.61 -0.88
C LEU A 241 -2.64 -4.57 0.05
N HIS A 242 -2.73 -5.11 1.26
CA HIS A 242 -1.56 -5.33 2.13
C HIS A 242 -0.78 -4.04 2.43
N CYS A 243 -1.48 -2.92 2.67
CA CYS A 243 -0.88 -1.60 2.85
C CYS A 243 -0.90 -1.18 4.33
N HIS A 244 0.17 -0.52 4.78
CA HIS A 244 0.40 -0.26 6.19
C HIS A 244 0.88 1.19 6.43
N VAL A 245 0.09 1.96 7.17
CA VAL A 245 0.43 3.32 7.61
C VAL A 245 0.84 3.30 9.09
N ASN A 246 2.09 3.65 9.41
CA ASN A 246 2.60 3.53 10.78
C ASN A 246 3.76 4.50 11.09
N PRO A 247 3.75 5.24 12.21
CA PRO A 247 4.82 6.18 12.56
C PRO A 247 6.18 5.52 12.88
N ALA A 248 6.24 4.21 13.06
CA ALA A 248 7.48 3.47 13.34
C ALA A 248 8.35 3.19 12.10
N LEU A 249 8.02 3.78 10.95
CA LEU A 249 8.59 3.42 9.65
C LEU A 249 10.10 3.66 9.53
N GLN A 250 10.65 4.60 10.29
CA GLN A 250 12.07 4.99 10.25
C GLN A 250 12.87 4.51 11.48
N ARG A 251 12.29 3.61 12.29
CA ARG A 251 12.82 3.19 13.60
C ARG A 251 14.27 2.70 13.57
N LEU A 252 14.66 1.95 12.54
CA LEU A 252 15.98 1.30 12.46
C LEU A 252 17.12 2.25 12.07
N PHE A 253 16.83 3.45 11.55
CA PHE A 253 17.88 4.39 11.12
C PHE A 253 17.72 5.83 11.61
N LYS A 254 16.50 6.31 11.90
CA LYS A 254 16.24 7.69 12.33
C LYS A 254 15.45 7.80 13.63
N GLY A 255 14.62 6.80 13.95
CA GLY A 255 13.75 6.75 15.13
C GLY A 255 12.26 6.84 14.78
N ASP A 256 11.43 7.00 15.81
CA ASP A 256 9.97 7.12 15.69
C ASP A 256 9.54 8.60 15.65
N TYR A 257 8.35 8.87 15.11
CA TYR A 257 7.71 10.19 15.25
C TYR A 257 7.33 10.47 16.70
N SER A 258 7.46 11.72 17.12
CA SER A 258 7.00 12.16 18.44
C SER A 258 5.46 12.18 18.51
N PRO A 259 4.87 12.05 19.72
CA PRO A 259 3.43 12.23 19.93
C PRO A 259 2.91 13.53 19.33
N ALA A 260 3.64 14.64 19.48
CA ALA A 260 3.25 15.93 18.95
C ALA A 260 3.14 15.95 17.41
N VAL A 261 4.00 15.21 16.69
CA VAL A 261 3.88 15.10 15.24
C VAL A 261 2.70 14.22 14.85
N ILE A 262 2.49 13.10 15.55
CA ILE A 262 1.35 12.21 15.28
C ILE A 262 0.02 12.93 15.54
N ASP A 263 -0.09 13.66 16.66
CA ASP A 263 -1.26 14.49 16.98
C ASP A 263 -1.53 15.54 15.90
N ALA A 264 -0.49 16.13 15.30
CA ALA A 264 -0.62 17.09 14.21
C ALA A 264 -1.12 16.44 12.90
N VAL A 265 -0.82 15.14 12.69
CA VAL A 265 -1.39 14.35 11.58
C VAL A 265 -2.87 14.07 11.84
N VAL A 266 -3.24 13.66 13.06
CA VAL A 266 -4.65 13.50 13.48
C VAL A 266 -5.42 14.83 13.35
N ALA A 267 -4.79 15.96 13.64
CA ALA A 267 -5.41 17.28 13.51
C ALA A 267 -5.72 17.70 12.06
N GLN A 268 -5.16 17.04 11.04
CA GLN A 268 -5.42 17.36 9.63
C GLN A 268 -6.85 17.02 9.19
N LYS A 269 -7.54 16.14 9.92
CA LYS A 269 -8.91 15.69 9.61
C LYS A 269 -9.04 15.05 8.21
N THR A 270 -7.98 14.36 7.78
CA THR A 270 -7.88 13.61 6.52
C THR A 270 -7.99 12.09 6.75
N TYR A 271 -8.03 11.31 5.66
CA TYR A 271 -8.15 9.85 5.73
C TYR A 271 -6.94 9.21 5.06
N ALA A 272 -6.37 8.18 5.71
CA ALA A 272 -5.22 7.44 5.17
C ALA A 272 -5.53 6.89 3.77
N TYR A 273 -6.75 6.41 3.58
CA TYR A 273 -7.27 5.97 2.29
C TYR A 273 -8.49 6.80 1.90
N ALA A 274 -8.52 7.31 0.67
CA ALA A 274 -9.63 8.11 0.15
C ALA A 274 -10.04 7.60 -1.24
N ILE A 275 -11.23 7.01 -1.35
CA ILE A 275 -11.71 6.36 -2.58
C ILE A 275 -13.04 7.00 -2.96
N ASP A 276 -13.11 7.61 -4.15
CA ASP A 276 -14.33 8.26 -4.61
C ASP A 276 -14.51 8.12 -6.13
N TYR A 277 -15.74 8.16 -6.66
CA TYR A 277 -16.00 7.98 -8.09
C TYR A 277 -15.27 6.76 -8.69
N THR A 278 -15.40 5.59 -8.07
CA THR A 278 -14.73 4.37 -8.54
C THR A 278 -15.67 3.20 -8.74
N ASP A 279 -15.31 2.32 -9.68
CA ASP A 279 -16.07 1.12 -9.99
C ASP A 279 -15.51 -0.11 -9.25
N ASN A 280 -16.33 -0.71 -8.36
CA ASN A 280 -16.05 -1.98 -7.68
C ASN A 280 -14.67 -2.08 -6.99
N ALA A 281 -14.30 -1.09 -6.17
CA ALA A 281 -13.01 -1.05 -5.47
C ALA A 281 -12.75 -2.29 -4.59
N GLN A 282 -11.54 -2.86 -4.65
CA GLN A 282 -11.13 -3.99 -3.80
C GLN A 282 -10.07 -3.54 -2.80
N LEU A 283 -10.40 -3.61 -1.53
CA LEU A 283 -9.54 -3.16 -0.44
C LEU A 283 -9.34 -4.30 0.55
N MET A 284 -8.09 -4.67 0.80
CA MET A 284 -7.79 -5.83 1.65
C MET A 284 -6.51 -5.64 2.45
N ASP A 285 -6.49 -6.10 3.70
CA ASP A 285 -5.29 -6.08 4.54
C ASP A 285 -4.72 -4.67 4.70
N LEU A 286 -5.59 -3.76 5.16
CA LEU A 286 -5.24 -2.34 5.34
C LEU A 286 -5.02 -2.04 6.82
N PHE A 287 -3.87 -1.44 7.11
CA PHE A 287 -3.56 -0.92 8.44
C PHE A 287 -3.36 0.60 8.41
N THR A 288 -3.89 1.30 9.42
CA THR A 288 -3.45 2.66 9.76
C THR A 288 -3.24 2.79 11.26
N PHE A 289 -2.33 3.68 11.65
CA PHE A 289 -2.13 4.10 13.03
C PHE A 289 -1.96 5.62 13.08
N GLY A 290 -2.71 6.30 13.95
CA GLY A 290 -2.44 7.71 14.28
C GLY A 290 -2.77 8.69 13.15
N THR A 291 -3.76 8.38 12.32
CA THR A 291 -4.37 9.33 11.37
C THR A 291 -5.73 9.80 11.90
N TYR A 292 -6.31 10.87 11.35
CA TYR A 292 -7.67 11.23 11.74
C TYR A 292 -8.67 10.15 11.35
N GLY A 293 -8.61 9.70 10.09
CA GLY A 293 -9.44 8.61 9.63
C GLY A 293 -8.68 7.46 9.00
N GLY A 294 -9.28 6.27 9.08
CA GLY A 294 -8.79 5.09 8.38
C GLY A 294 -9.08 5.19 6.90
N ILE A 295 -10.37 5.22 6.54
CA ILE A 295 -10.80 5.27 5.15
C ILE A 295 -12.05 6.12 4.94
N MET A 296 -12.04 6.91 3.87
CA MET A 296 -13.20 7.58 3.33
C MET A 296 -13.62 6.93 2.02
N LEU A 297 -14.88 6.49 1.98
CA LEU A 297 -15.56 5.85 0.87
C LEU A 297 -16.62 6.82 0.36
N GLY A 298 -16.33 7.46 -0.77
CA GLY A 298 -17.13 8.52 -1.37
C GLY A 298 -18.52 8.08 -1.86
N GLY A 299 -19.32 9.05 -2.28
CA GLY A 299 -20.73 8.81 -2.60
C GLY A 299 -20.93 7.98 -3.86
N ASP A 300 -20.05 8.20 -4.84
CA ASP A 300 -20.11 7.59 -6.17
C ASP A 300 -19.16 6.39 -6.31
N THR A 301 -18.91 5.67 -5.21
CA THR A 301 -18.10 4.45 -5.20
C THR A 301 -18.79 3.27 -4.50
N TYR A 302 -18.35 2.06 -4.84
CA TYR A 302 -18.81 0.80 -4.24
C TYR A 302 -17.70 -0.24 -4.30
N GLY A 303 -17.81 -1.29 -3.49
CA GLY A 303 -16.78 -2.32 -3.44
C GLY A 303 -16.74 -3.10 -2.14
N GLN A 304 -15.55 -3.65 -1.86
CA GLN A 304 -15.27 -4.52 -0.74
C GLN A 304 -14.10 -3.97 0.08
N LEU A 305 -14.24 -4.03 1.41
CA LEU A 305 -13.15 -3.78 2.36
C LEU A 305 -13.10 -4.97 3.33
N THR A 306 -12.00 -5.71 3.35
CA THR A 306 -11.85 -6.86 4.26
C THR A 306 -10.48 -6.92 4.93
N ASN A 307 -10.39 -7.56 6.10
CA ASN A 307 -9.15 -7.71 6.85
C ASN A 307 -8.47 -6.37 7.09
N PHE A 308 -8.98 -5.53 7.98
CA PHE A 308 -8.39 -4.21 8.23
C PHE A 308 -8.20 -3.92 9.71
N ASN A 309 -7.25 -3.04 10.03
CA ASN A 309 -7.08 -2.51 11.38
C ASN A 309 -6.81 -1.01 11.32
N PHE A 310 -7.76 -0.22 11.79
CA PHE A 310 -7.63 1.24 11.86
C PHE A 310 -7.43 1.62 13.33
N ASP A 311 -6.15 1.74 13.69
CA ASP A 311 -5.70 1.95 15.05
C ASP A 311 -5.51 3.44 15.35
N CYS A 312 -5.93 3.85 16.55
CA CYS A 312 -5.81 5.21 17.04
C CYS A 312 -6.28 6.28 16.04
N VAL A 313 -7.55 6.19 15.65
CA VAL A 313 -8.24 7.13 14.75
C VAL A 313 -9.35 7.89 15.45
N ALA A 314 -9.87 8.94 14.81
CA ALA A 314 -11.13 9.59 15.17
C ALA A 314 -12.33 8.92 14.47
N THR A 315 -12.12 8.48 13.22
CA THR A 315 -13.12 7.76 12.42
C THR A 315 -12.46 6.67 11.60
N GLY A 316 -12.71 5.41 11.92
CA GLY A 316 -12.18 4.29 11.13
C GLY A 316 -12.71 4.29 9.70
N ILE A 317 -14.04 4.34 9.54
CA ILE A 317 -14.70 4.26 8.24
C ILE A 317 -15.69 5.40 8.10
N TYR A 318 -15.55 6.20 7.06
CA TYR A 318 -16.56 7.16 6.64
C TYR A 318 -17.11 6.78 5.27
N LYS A 319 -18.36 6.32 5.22
CA LYS A 319 -19.04 5.91 4.00
C LYS A 319 -20.15 6.90 3.63
N LYS A 320 -20.10 7.39 2.40
CA LYS A 320 -21.14 8.18 1.75
C LYS A 320 -21.92 7.34 0.73
N GLY A 321 -23.03 7.87 0.23
CA GLY A 321 -23.74 7.27 -0.90
C GLY A 321 -24.56 8.29 -1.67
N SER A 322 -24.57 8.18 -3.00
CA SER A 322 -25.28 9.08 -3.92
C SER A 322 -26.46 8.42 -4.64
N GLN A 323 -26.67 7.11 -4.48
CA GLN A 323 -27.75 6.39 -5.15
C GLN A 323 -28.20 5.13 -4.40
N ALA A 324 -29.42 4.67 -4.67
CA ALA A 324 -30.08 3.61 -3.93
C ALA A 324 -29.68 2.17 -4.32
N VAL A 325 -29.26 1.89 -5.57
CA VAL A 325 -29.19 0.51 -6.10
C VAL A 325 -27.76 0.00 -6.32
N ASN A 326 -26.86 0.81 -6.89
CA ASN A 326 -25.55 0.36 -7.39
C ASN A 326 -24.36 0.81 -6.53
N ARG A 327 -24.56 1.15 -5.24
CA ARG A 327 -23.49 1.62 -4.33
C ARG A 327 -23.48 0.90 -2.98
N ASN A 328 -23.32 -0.42 -3.06
CA ASN A 328 -23.16 -1.26 -1.88
C ASN A 328 -21.68 -1.36 -1.46
N TRP A 329 -21.42 -1.16 -0.17
CA TRP A 329 -20.14 -1.51 0.43
C TRP A 329 -20.29 -2.76 1.29
N GLN A 330 -19.49 -3.78 0.98
CA GLN A 330 -19.35 -4.98 1.79
C GLN A 330 -18.07 -4.85 2.61
N ILE A 331 -18.23 -4.69 3.92
CA ILE A 331 -17.13 -4.40 4.84
C ILE A 331 -17.08 -5.54 5.85
N SER A 332 -15.92 -6.19 6.00
CA SER A 332 -15.82 -7.36 6.87
C SER A 332 -14.48 -7.54 7.56
N GLN A 333 -14.49 -8.31 8.65
CA GLN A 333 -13.28 -8.83 9.30
C GLN A 333 -12.25 -7.74 9.63
N GLY A 334 -12.63 -6.73 10.40
CA GLY A 334 -11.69 -5.66 10.73
C GLY A 334 -11.87 -5.12 12.13
N SER A 335 -10.89 -4.37 12.61
CA SER A 335 -10.90 -3.70 13.90
C SER A 335 -10.73 -2.20 13.76
N ILE A 336 -11.41 -1.44 14.61
CA ILE A 336 -11.27 0.01 14.70
C ILE A 336 -11.02 0.40 16.16
N ILE A 337 -9.97 1.20 16.38
CA ILE A 337 -9.65 1.80 17.67
C ILE A 337 -9.86 3.30 17.54
N SER A 338 -11.03 3.76 17.97
CA SER A 338 -11.45 5.15 17.85
C SER A 338 -11.31 5.86 19.19
N ASN A 339 -10.20 6.56 19.38
CA ASN A 339 -9.81 7.14 20.67
C ASN A 339 -8.96 8.42 20.51
N THR A 340 -8.79 8.95 19.29
CA THR A 340 -7.94 10.12 19.00
C THR A 340 -8.76 11.24 18.40
N GLY A 341 -8.42 12.48 18.71
CA GLY A 341 -9.22 13.65 18.33
C GLY A 341 -9.45 14.57 19.53
N GLU A 342 -10.32 15.55 19.35
CA GLU A 342 -10.52 16.62 20.34
C GLU A 342 -11.46 16.21 21.48
N LYS A 343 -12.59 15.57 21.16
CA LYS A 343 -13.67 15.26 22.11
C LYS A 343 -14.28 13.91 21.81
N VAL A 344 -14.64 13.18 22.86
CA VAL A 344 -15.25 11.85 22.71
C VAL A 344 -16.52 11.87 21.87
N ASN A 345 -17.36 12.92 21.99
CA ASN A 345 -18.61 13.07 21.23
C ASN A 345 -18.43 13.17 19.71
N ASP A 346 -17.23 13.48 19.23
CA ASP A 346 -16.92 13.56 17.80
C ASP A 346 -16.28 12.25 17.27
N LEU A 347 -16.05 11.27 18.16
CA LEU A 347 -15.43 9.98 17.83
C LEU A 347 -16.49 8.97 17.43
N HIS A 348 -16.69 8.86 16.14
CA HIS A 348 -17.55 7.84 15.52
C HIS A 348 -16.67 6.90 14.72
N PRO A 349 -16.46 5.66 15.19
CA PRO A 349 -15.61 4.71 14.49
C PRO A 349 -16.11 4.40 13.08
N VAL A 350 -17.43 4.35 12.90
CA VAL A 350 -18.09 4.21 11.61
C VAL A 350 -19.11 5.33 11.44
N ILE A 351 -19.02 6.06 10.33
CA ILE A 351 -20.01 7.06 9.91
C ILE A 351 -20.60 6.60 8.57
N ILE A 352 -21.93 6.53 8.51
CA ILE A 352 -22.66 6.23 7.26
C ILE A 352 -23.66 7.35 6.97
N GLU A 353 -23.59 7.92 5.78
CA GLU A 353 -24.53 8.94 5.30
C GLU A 353 -24.89 8.77 3.82
N GLY A 354 -25.92 9.51 3.37
CA GLY A 354 -26.37 9.51 1.98
C GLY A 354 -27.38 8.40 1.69
N GLU A 355 -27.16 7.65 0.61
CA GLU A 355 -28.09 6.63 0.09
C GLU A 355 -27.42 5.25 -0.09
N GLY A 356 -28.23 4.25 -0.42
CA GLY A 356 -27.79 2.89 -0.76
C GLY A 356 -27.68 1.95 0.44
N HIS A 357 -26.90 0.89 0.27
CA HIS A 357 -26.71 -0.16 1.27
C HIS A 357 -25.26 -0.21 1.77
N THR A 358 -25.09 -0.58 3.04
CA THR A 358 -23.79 -0.93 3.62
C THR A 358 -23.95 -2.19 4.47
N SER A 359 -23.11 -3.18 4.24
CA SER A 359 -23.03 -4.38 5.06
C SER A 359 -21.73 -4.37 5.87
N LEU A 360 -21.83 -4.56 7.18
CA LEU A 360 -20.71 -4.72 8.10
C LEU A 360 -20.79 -6.11 8.74
N SER A 361 -19.78 -6.95 8.53
CA SER A 361 -19.72 -8.30 9.08
C SER A 361 -18.45 -8.52 9.89
N ASN A 362 -18.58 -8.89 11.16
CA ASN A 362 -17.42 -9.17 12.03
C ASN A 362 -16.44 -8.00 12.12
N VAL A 363 -16.98 -6.77 12.21
CA VAL A 363 -16.19 -5.57 12.49
C VAL A 363 -16.22 -5.31 13.98
N GLU A 364 -15.04 -5.34 14.59
CA GLU A 364 -14.82 -5.12 16.02
C GLU A 364 -14.41 -3.67 16.29
N ILE A 365 -14.87 -3.16 17.41
CA ILE A 365 -14.41 -1.88 17.96
C ILE A 365 -13.95 -2.11 19.38
N PHE A 366 -12.75 -1.63 19.67
CA PHE A 366 -12.25 -1.52 21.03
C PHE A 366 -11.41 -0.26 21.14
N SER A 367 -11.45 0.41 22.28
CA SER A 367 -10.68 1.62 22.54
C SER A 367 -9.91 1.49 23.85
N GLY A 368 -8.77 2.17 23.94
CA GLY A 368 -7.87 2.16 25.10
C GLY A 368 -6.82 3.28 25.02
N PRO A 369 -6.01 3.50 26.08
CA PRO A 369 -4.92 4.46 26.03
C PRO A 369 -3.79 4.00 25.09
N ASN A 370 -3.04 4.94 24.52
CA ASN A 370 -1.81 4.67 23.80
C ASN A 370 -0.81 5.80 24.05
N LEU A 371 0.46 5.47 24.35
CA LEU A 371 1.48 6.46 24.68
C LEU A 371 2.20 7.04 23.45
N ALA A 372 1.96 6.50 22.26
CA ALA A 372 2.56 7.01 21.03
C ALA A 372 1.94 8.35 20.58
N LEU A 373 0.77 8.74 21.09
CA LEU A 373 0.04 9.97 20.73
C LEU A 373 -0.98 10.34 21.82
N THR A 374 -1.69 11.45 21.66
CA THR A 374 -2.73 11.90 22.61
C THR A 374 -4.08 11.25 22.31
N THR A 375 -4.59 10.45 23.25
CA THR A 375 -5.97 9.93 23.20
C THR A 375 -6.94 10.83 23.99
N VAL A 376 -8.23 10.76 23.68
CA VAL A 376 -9.25 11.35 24.56
C VAL A 376 -9.20 10.71 25.97
N PRO A 377 -9.49 11.48 27.05
CA PRO A 377 -9.38 10.99 28.43
C PRO A 377 -10.27 9.78 28.76
N GLU A 378 -11.41 9.65 28.07
CA GLU A 378 -12.36 8.57 28.29
C GLU A 378 -11.82 7.22 27.77
N HIS A 379 -10.83 7.24 26.88
CA HIS A 379 -10.29 6.07 26.18
C HIS A 379 -11.38 5.23 25.50
N GLN A 380 -12.43 5.90 25.01
CA GLN A 380 -13.63 5.35 24.41
C GLN A 380 -14.02 6.20 23.20
N SER A 381 -14.78 5.62 22.28
CA SER A 381 -15.53 6.38 21.27
C SER A 381 -16.86 6.89 21.83
N TRP A 382 -17.57 7.77 21.11
CA TRP A 382 -18.94 8.11 21.48
C TRP A 382 -19.86 6.91 21.32
N ASP A 383 -19.88 6.32 20.14
CA ASP A 383 -20.71 5.17 19.75
C ASP A 383 -19.90 4.15 18.92
N TYR A 384 -20.57 3.14 18.38
CA TYR A 384 -20.01 2.22 17.38
C TYR A 384 -20.27 2.72 15.96
N LEU A 385 -21.49 3.19 15.70
CA LEU A 385 -21.95 3.65 14.39
C LEU A 385 -22.80 4.91 14.52
N LEU A 386 -22.44 5.94 13.75
CA LEU A 386 -23.29 7.09 13.47
C LEU A 386 -23.94 6.95 12.09
N VAL A 387 -25.26 7.03 12.04
CA VAL A 387 -26.03 7.12 10.80
C VAL A 387 -26.72 8.48 10.70
N ARG A 388 -26.35 9.28 9.69
CA ARG A 388 -26.86 10.65 9.52
C ARG A 388 -27.31 10.96 8.09
N GLY A 389 -27.93 12.12 7.91
CA GLY A 389 -28.54 12.56 6.66
C GLY A 389 -30.07 12.44 6.67
N ASN A 390 -30.69 12.57 5.49
CA ASN A 390 -32.15 12.64 5.35
C ASN A 390 -32.72 11.76 4.23
N LYS A 391 -31.88 10.94 3.60
CA LYS A 391 -32.28 10.04 2.52
C LYS A 391 -32.44 8.63 3.02
N LYS A 392 -33.22 7.81 2.30
CA LYS A 392 -33.35 6.40 2.64
C LYS A 392 -32.02 5.69 2.39
N LEU A 393 -31.50 5.07 3.43
CA LEU A 393 -30.31 4.21 3.38
C LEU A 393 -30.56 2.98 4.23
N THR A 394 -29.82 1.91 3.96
CA THR A 394 -29.92 0.67 4.73
C THR A 394 -28.55 0.23 5.22
N VAL A 395 -28.50 -0.26 6.46
CA VAL A 395 -27.28 -0.82 7.06
C VAL A 395 -27.58 -2.18 7.66
N THR A 396 -26.78 -3.19 7.33
CA THR A 396 -26.84 -4.50 7.99
C THR A 396 -25.55 -4.72 8.77
N LEU A 397 -25.68 -5.00 10.06
CA LEU A 397 -24.60 -5.36 10.97
C LEU A 397 -24.74 -6.84 11.32
N THR A 398 -23.69 -7.64 11.11
CA THR A 398 -23.71 -9.08 11.43
C THR A 398 -22.45 -9.48 12.20
N GLY A 399 -22.63 -10.11 13.37
CA GLY A 399 -21.49 -10.64 14.14
C GLY A 399 -20.49 -9.57 14.60
N CYS A 400 -20.89 -8.30 14.67
CA CYS A 400 -20.04 -7.21 15.10
C CYS A 400 -19.88 -7.21 16.62
N ARG A 401 -18.67 -6.92 17.08
CA ARG A 401 -18.37 -6.75 18.51
C ARG A 401 -18.18 -5.28 18.81
N MET A 402 -19.15 -4.72 19.52
CA MET A 402 -19.29 -3.28 19.75
C MET A 402 -18.92 -3.02 21.21
N VAL A 403 -17.65 -2.77 21.52
CA VAL A 403 -17.23 -2.48 22.91
C VAL A 403 -16.56 -1.13 23.03
N LYS A 404 -16.44 -0.64 24.27
CA LYS A 404 -15.67 0.59 24.62
C LYS A 404 -16.19 1.88 23.95
N TYR A 405 -17.51 2.07 23.98
CA TYR A 405 -18.18 3.33 23.63
C TYR A 405 -18.94 3.94 24.82
N MET A 406 -19.08 5.28 24.82
CA MET A 406 -19.70 6.07 25.90
C MET A 406 -21.23 6.03 25.88
N ALA A 407 -21.85 6.26 24.71
CA ALA A 407 -23.28 6.41 24.53
C ALA A 407 -24.07 5.21 25.08
N ASP A 408 -25.33 5.42 25.46
CA ASP A 408 -26.18 4.36 25.98
C ASP A 408 -26.41 3.25 24.94
N ASN A 409 -26.62 3.66 23.68
CA ASN A 409 -26.80 2.75 22.55
C ASN A 409 -25.53 2.73 21.67
N PRO A 410 -25.17 1.58 21.10
CA PRO A 410 -24.02 1.49 20.19
C PRO A 410 -24.25 2.25 18.87
N ILE A 411 -25.50 2.57 18.52
CA ILE A 411 -25.85 3.16 17.23
C ILE A 411 -26.54 4.49 17.47
N SER A 412 -25.91 5.58 17.03
CA SER A 412 -26.52 6.91 16.98
C SER A 412 -27.22 7.09 15.63
N VAL A 413 -28.51 7.43 15.67
CA VAL A 413 -29.33 7.58 14.45
C VAL A 413 -29.91 8.99 14.37
N GLU A 414 -29.32 9.80 13.50
CA GLU A 414 -29.83 11.12 13.14
C GLU A 414 -30.71 11.07 11.88
N ASN A 415 -30.51 10.06 11.03
CA ASN A 415 -31.31 9.85 9.84
C ASN A 415 -32.57 9.01 10.12
N LYS A 416 -33.72 9.69 10.25
CA LYS A 416 -35.02 9.04 10.49
C LYS A 416 -35.50 8.15 9.35
N ALA A 417 -34.95 8.29 8.14
CA ALA A 417 -35.29 7.48 6.97
C ALA A 417 -34.37 6.26 6.80
N ALA A 418 -33.31 6.14 7.60
CA ALA A 418 -32.41 4.99 7.57
C ALA A 418 -33.09 3.78 8.20
N VAL A 419 -32.89 2.58 7.64
CA VAL A 419 -33.31 1.31 8.25
C VAL A 419 -32.06 0.50 8.58
N ILE A 420 -31.92 0.09 9.84
CA ILE A 420 -30.72 -0.59 10.33
C ILE A 420 -31.12 -1.95 10.90
N GLN A 421 -30.46 -3.01 10.44
CA GLN A 421 -30.66 -4.36 10.94
C GLN A 421 -29.40 -4.85 11.66
N VAL A 422 -29.57 -5.31 12.89
CA VAL A 422 -28.48 -5.81 13.75
C VAL A 422 -28.73 -7.28 14.05
N ILE A 423 -27.78 -8.15 13.67
CA ILE A 423 -27.93 -9.60 13.73
C ILE A 423 -26.71 -10.24 14.41
N GLY A 424 -26.92 -10.91 15.54
CA GLY A 424 -25.87 -11.67 16.23
C GLY A 424 -24.69 -10.82 16.68
N CYS A 425 -24.92 -9.54 17.02
CA CYS A 425 -23.88 -8.63 17.49
C CYS A 425 -23.75 -8.69 19.02
N VAL A 426 -22.71 -8.05 19.56
CA VAL A 426 -22.46 -7.96 21.00
C VAL A 426 -22.21 -6.50 21.40
N ASP A 427 -22.84 -6.03 22.48
CA ASP A 427 -22.76 -4.65 22.97
C ASP A 427 -21.60 -4.40 23.96
N LYS A 428 -21.49 -3.17 24.51
CA LYS A 428 -20.42 -2.79 25.46
C LYS A 428 -20.43 -3.58 26.77
N ASN A 429 -21.56 -4.20 27.12
CA ASN A 429 -21.73 -5.03 28.31
C ASN A 429 -21.50 -6.52 28.00
N GLN A 430 -21.07 -6.85 26.78
CA GLN A 430 -20.94 -8.20 26.28
C GLN A 430 -22.28 -8.95 26.17
N ALA A 431 -23.40 -8.22 26.11
CA ALA A 431 -24.72 -8.80 25.92
C ALA A 431 -25.01 -9.03 24.42
N PRO A 432 -25.70 -10.12 24.04
CA PRO A 432 -26.17 -10.31 22.67
C PRO A 432 -27.14 -9.20 22.23
N LEU A 433 -26.95 -8.68 21.02
CA LEU A 433 -27.75 -7.61 20.44
C LEU A 433 -28.35 -8.03 19.09
N ASN A 434 -29.68 -8.02 19.00
CA ASN A 434 -30.46 -8.26 17.79
C ASN A 434 -31.63 -7.28 17.75
N CYS A 435 -31.72 -6.44 16.73
CA CYS A 435 -32.79 -5.45 16.60
C CYS A 435 -32.92 -4.91 15.18
N ILE A 436 -34.05 -4.24 14.93
CA ILE A 436 -34.27 -3.40 13.75
C ILE A 436 -34.52 -1.98 14.27
N ILE A 437 -33.86 -0.98 13.68
CA ILE A 437 -34.04 0.43 14.00
C ILE A 437 -34.75 1.12 12.83
N ASN A 438 -35.72 1.98 13.17
CA ASN A 438 -36.61 2.69 12.22
C ASN A 438 -37.35 1.73 11.27
N GLU A 439 -37.80 0.60 11.80
CA GLU A 439 -38.72 -0.28 11.09
C GLU A 439 -39.94 0.54 10.66
N GLN A 440 -40.18 0.63 9.36
CA GLN A 440 -41.42 1.18 8.83
C GLN A 440 -42.45 0.03 8.82
N PRO A 441 -43.68 0.26 9.31
CA PRO A 441 -44.72 -0.75 9.36
C PRO A 441 -45.11 -1.31 7.99
#